data_AF-A0A6B9Z2U0-F1
#
_entry.id   AF-A0A6B9Z2U0-F1
#
_cell.length_a   1.000
_cell.length_b   1.000
_cell.length_c   1.000
_cell.angle_alpha   90.00
_cell.angle_beta   90.00
_cell.angle_gamma   90.00
#
_symmetry.space_group_name_H-M   'P 1'
#
loop_
_entity.id
_entity.type
_entity.pdbx_description
1 polymer ?
#
loop_
_entity_poly.entity_id
_entity_poly.type
_entity_poly.pdbx_seq_one_letter_code
_entity_poly.pdbx_strand_id
1 'polypeptide(L)'
;MKDTFNMGYDLLQAGFDFEAISKRNNHNVELLNGIAEDFVKAARQKAGINCDKEAILYRFYEAVPLLSIAAPILILYVTSEKALEIKFINRSNPLFSNLFVEDLAKA
;
A
#
# COMPACT_ATOMS: atom_id res chain seq x y z
N MET A 1 16.85 -14.16 6.06
CA MET A 1 16.12 -12.88 6.02
C MET A 1 14.98 -13.04 5.03
N LYS A 2 13.82 -12.44 5.26
CA LYS A 2 12.81 -12.37 4.19
C LYS A 2 13.34 -11.35 3.18
N ASP A 3 13.55 -11.78 1.94
CA ASP A 3 14.08 -10.90 0.87
C ASP A 3 13.04 -9.91 0.35
N THR A 4 11.81 -10.01 0.86
CA THR A 4 10.66 -9.26 0.41
C THR A 4 9.76 -8.90 1.59
N PHE A 5 9.11 -7.75 1.49
CA PHE A 5 8.10 -7.28 2.43
C PHE A 5 6.93 -6.71 1.64
N ASN A 6 5.71 -7.03 2.07
CA ASN A 6 4.51 -6.46 1.47
C ASN A 6 3.44 -6.17 2.53
N MET A 7 2.58 -5.22 2.20
CA MET A 7 1.39 -4.87 2.99
C MET A 7 0.25 -4.44 2.06
N GLY A 8 -0.96 -4.87 2.40
CA GLY A 8 -2.19 -4.43 1.77
C GLY A 8 -2.89 -3.33 2.59
N TYR A 9 -3.51 -2.39 1.88
CA TYR A 9 -4.31 -1.29 2.43
C TYR A 9 -5.64 -1.24 1.68
N ASP A 10 -6.76 -1.33 2.40
CA ASP A 10 -8.09 -1.13 1.83
C ASP A 10 -8.40 0.36 1.77
N LEU A 11 -8.22 0.97 0.60
CA LEU A 11 -8.41 2.42 0.41
C LEU A 11 -9.87 2.82 0.60
N LEU A 12 -10.83 1.97 0.22
CA LEU A 12 -12.25 2.25 0.39
C LEU A 12 -12.61 2.29 1.88
N GLN A 13 -12.11 1.34 2.68
CA GLN A 13 -12.32 1.34 4.12
C GLN A 13 -11.57 2.49 4.82
N ALA A 14 -10.41 2.88 4.32
CA ALA A 14 -9.67 4.04 4.81
C ALA A 14 -10.34 5.38 4.44
N GLY A 15 -11.41 5.36 3.64
CA GLY A 15 -12.16 6.54 3.24
C GLY A 15 -11.54 7.31 2.08
N PHE A 16 -10.74 6.65 1.23
CA PHE A 16 -10.20 7.25 0.03
C PHE A 16 -11.32 7.68 -0.92
N ASP A 17 -11.26 8.92 -1.39
CA ASP A 17 -12.24 9.50 -2.31
C ASP A 17 -11.84 9.19 -3.76
N PHE A 18 -12.45 8.15 -4.31
CA PHE A 18 -12.22 7.73 -5.70
C PHE A 18 -12.82 8.70 -6.73
N GLU A 19 -13.81 9.51 -6.37
CA GLU A 19 -14.40 10.49 -7.30
C GLU A 19 -13.49 11.71 -7.47
N ALA A 20 -12.69 12.01 -6.45
CA ALA A 20 -11.74 13.11 -6.47
C ALA A 20 -10.33 12.75 -6.98
N ILE A 21 -10.12 11.57 -7.57
CA ILE A 21 -8.80 11.16 -8.13
C ILE A 21 -8.25 12.19 -9.14
N SER A 22 -9.12 12.79 -9.93
CA SER A 22 -8.76 13.80 -10.95
C SER A 22 -8.55 15.21 -10.39
N LYS A 23 -8.78 15.41 -9.09
CA LYS A 23 -8.68 16.69 -8.41
C LYS A 23 -7.65 16.61 -7.30
N ARG A 24 -7.00 17.73 -7.00
CA ARG A 24 -6.11 17.81 -5.84
C ARG A 24 -6.97 17.75 -4.58
N ASN A 25 -7.13 16.56 -4.02
CA ASN A 25 -7.90 16.31 -2.81
C ASN A 25 -6.95 16.16 -1.61
N ASN A 26 -6.99 17.10 -0.67
CA ASN A 26 -6.12 17.12 0.50
C ASN A 26 -6.28 15.86 1.37
N HIS A 27 -7.50 15.32 1.49
CA HIS A 27 -7.76 14.10 2.25
C HIS A 27 -7.05 12.88 1.64
N ASN A 28 -7.13 12.70 0.31
CA ASN A 28 -6.43 11.61 -0.37
C ASN A 28 -4.90 11.75 -0.23
N VAL A 29 -4.38 12.98 -0.26
CA VAL A 29 -2.95 13.25 -0.06
C VAL A 29 -2.52 12.89 1.37
N GLU A 30 -3.28 13.30 2.38
CA GLU A 30 -3.02 12.98 3.79
C GLU A 30 -3.07 11.46 4.03
N LEU A 31 -4.06 10.77 3.45
CA LEU A 31 -4.22 9.32 3.54
C LEU A 31 -3.01 8.58 2.92
N LEU A 32 -2.60 8.95 1.70
CA LEU A 32 -1.44 8.33 1.04
C LEU A 32 -0.13 8.61 1.81
N ASN A 33 0.00 9.79 2.43
CA ASN A 33 1.12 10.10 3.33
C ASN A 33 1.15 9.18 4.55
N GLY A 34 0.00 8.97 5.20
CA GLY A 34 -0.12 8.06 6.33
C GLY A 34 0.24 6.62 5.96
N ILE A 35 -0.23 6.14 4.81
CA ILE A 35 0.12 4.81 4.29
C ILE A 35 1.62 4.69 4.04
N ALA A 36 2.25 5.69 3.41
CA ALA A 36 3.68 5.67 3.15
C ALA A 36 4.51 5.61 4.45
N GLU A 37 4.13 6.39 5.47
CA GLU A 37 4.78 6.36 6.78
C GLU A 37 4.63 5.03 7.49
N ASP A 38 3.41 4.48 7.50
CA ASP A 38 3.12 3.19 8.10
C ASP A 38 3.94 2.07 7.44
N PHE A 39 3.98 2.05 6.10
CA PHE A 39 4.75 1.05 5.36
C PHE A 39 6.26 1.14 5.65
N VAL A 40 6.85 2.35 5.64
CA VAL A 40 8.27 2.54 5.97
C VAL A 40 8.59 2.02 7.37
N LYS A 41 7.72 2.34 8.34
CA LYS A 41 7.87 1.88 9.73
C LYS A 41 7.78 0.35 9.81
N ALA A 42 6.77 -0.24 9.18
CA ALA A 42 6.53 -1.68 9.21
C ALA A 42 7.62 -2.47 8.48
N ALA A 43 8.07 -2.00 7.31
CA ALA A 43 9.17 -2.61 6.57
C ALA A 43 10.47 -2.64 7.39
N ARG A 44 10.77 -1.52 8.08
CA ARG A 44 11.94 -1.43 8.96
C ARG A 44 11.81 -2.37 10.17
N GLN A 45 10.66 -2.37 10.84
CA GLN A 45 10.46 -3.14 12.07
C GLN A 45 10.33 -4.65 11.83
N LYS A 46 9.64 -5.07 10.77
CA LYS A 46 9.30 -6.47 10.51
C LYS A 46 10.27 -7.17 9.57
N ALA A 47 10.93 -6.43 8.67
CA ALA A 47 11.83 -7.00 7.66
C ALA A 47 13.26 -6.41 7.69
N GLY A 48 13.51 -5.37 8.48
CA GLY A 48 14.81 -4.68 8.50
C GLY A 48 15.11 -3.91 7.20
N ILE A 49 14.09 -3.64 6.38
CA ILE A 49 14.25 -2.95 5.10
C ILE A 49 14.04 -1.45 5.32
N ASN A 50 15.00 -0.64 4.89
CA ASN A 50 14.88 0.82 4.89
C ASN A 50 14.27 1.28 3.57
N CYS A 51 13.03 1.73 3.62
CA CYS A 51 12.31 2.32 2.49
C CYS A 51 12.42 3.85 2.51
N ASP A 52 12.42 4.47 1.34
CA ASP A 52 12.32 5.92 1.18
C ASP A 52 10.85 6.32 1.03
N LYS A 53 10.35 7.13 1.98
CA LYS A 53 8.97 7.63 1.99
C LYS A 53 8.66 8.42 0.72
N GLU A 54 9.58 9.26 0.26
CA GLU A 54 9.37 10.11 -0.91
C GLU A 54 9.28 9.28 -2.19
N ALA A 55 10.09 8.22 -2.29
CA ALA A 55 10.00 7.28 -3.39
C ALA A 55 8.64 6.55 -3.41
N ILE A 56 8.09 6.20 -2.24
CA ILE A 56 6.75 5.59 -2.13
C ILE A 56 5.68 6.57 -2.59
N LEU A 57 5.72 7.81 -2.10
CA LEU A 57 4.78 8.85 -2.50
C LEU A 57 4.84 9.13 -4.00
N TYR A 58 6.03 9.20 -4.58
CA TYR A 58 6.20 9.36 -6.02
C TYR A 58 5.50 8.24 -6.79
N ARG A 59 5.72 6.98 -6.39
CA ARG A 59 5.03 5.83 -6.99
C ARG A 59 3.52 5.89 -6.80
N PHE A 60 3.02 6.36 -5.65
CA PHE A 60 1.58 6.58 -5.48
C PHE A 60 1.05 7.57 -6.50
N TYR A 61 1.68 8.72 -6.66
CA TYR A 61 1.19 9.72 -7.61
C TYR A 61 1.24 9.24 -9.07
N GLU A 62 2.22 8.42 -9.45
CA GLU A 62 2.23 7.74 -10.76
C GLU A 62 1.05 6.76 -10.90
N ALA A 63 0.67 6.10 -9.80
CA ALA A 63 -0.34 5.05 -9.76
C ALA A 63 -1.78 5.58 -9.53
N VAL A 64 -1.94 6.79 -9.00
CA VAL A 64 -3.24 7.44 -8.71
C VAL A 64 -4.20 7.43 -9.91
N PRO A 65 -3.77 7.73 -11.16
CA PRO A 65 -4.67 7.66 -12.32
C PRO A 65 -5.23 6.26 -12.61
N LEU A 66 -4.58 5.20 -12.09
CA LEU A 66 -4.98 3.81 -12.27
C LEU A 66 -5.90 3.32 -11.15
N LEU A 67 -6.10 4.13 -10.10
CA LEU A 67 -6.99 3.79 -9.00
C LEU A 67 -8.43 3.70 -9.50
N SER A 68 -9.11 2.66 -9.04
CA SER A 68 -10.52 2.43 -9.34
C SER A 68 -11.21 1.90 -8.10
N ILE A 69 -12.44 2.35 -7.86
CA ILE A 69 -13.28 1.82 -6.79
C ILE A 69 -13.54 0.31 -6.96
N ALA A 70 -13.42 -0.21 -8.19
CA ALA A 70 -13.52 -1.64 -8.48
C ALA A 70 -12.29 -2.43 -7.99
N ALA A 71 -11.16 -1.79 -7.75
CA ALA A 71 -9.92 -2.38 -7.24
C ALA A 71 -9.34 -1.53 -6.08
N PRO A 72 -10.05 -1.47 -4.94
CA PRO A 72 -9.73 -0.52 -3.88
C PRO A 72 -8.55 -0.94 -2.99
N ILE A 73 -7.98 -2.13 -3.21
CA ILE A 73 -6.93 -2.66 -2.35
C ILE A 73 -5.59 -2.31 -2.94
N LEU A 74 -4.87 -1.43 -2.27
CA LEU A 74 -3.51 -1.05 -2.57
C LEU A 74 -2.55 -2.04 -1.92
N ILE A 75 -1.59 -2.55 -2.69
CA ILE A 75 -0.51 -3.40 -2.21
C ILE A 75 0.80 -2.70 -2.44
N LEU A 76 1.54 -2.49 -1.36
CA LEU A 76 2.94 -2.10 -1.43
C LEU A 76 3.82 -3.32 -1.28
N TYR A 77 4.78 -3.47 -2.18
CA TYR A 77 5.75 -4.55 -2.18
C TYR A 77 7.16 -3.98 -2.32
N VAL A 78 8.07 -4.36 -1.43
CA VAL A 78 9.47 -3.95 -1.48
C VAL A 78 10.38 -5.16 -1.36
N THR A 79 11.43 -5.20 -2.18
CA THR A 79 12.50 -6.21 -2.07
C THR A 79 13.68 -5.69 -1.26
N SER A 80 14.58 -6.58 -0.86
CA SER A 80 15.88 -6.23 -0.27
C SER A 80 16.75 -5.37 -1.22
N GLU A 81 16.54 -5.49 -2.53
CA GLU A 81 17.11 -4.62 -3.57
C GLU A 81 16.41 -3.26 -3.67
N LYS A 82 15.44 -2.98 -2.79
CA LYS A 82 14.64 -1.75 -2.73
C LYS A 82 13.79 -1.48 -3.96
N ALA A 83 13.50 -2.49 -4.78
CA ALA A 83 12.52 -2.37 -5.84
C ALA A 83 11.13 -2.24 -5.20
N LEU A 84 10.52 -1.06 -5.33
CA LEU A 84 9.16 -0.80 -4.87
C LEU A 84 8.17 -1.05 -6.01
N GLU A 85 7.25 -1.98 -5.78
CA GLU A 85 6.11 -2.23 -6.65
C GLU A 85 4.81 -1.81 -5.96
N ILE A 86 3.90 -1.27 -6.76
CA ILE A 86 2.53 -0.94 -6.36
C ILE A 86 1.57 -1.79 -7.19
N LYS A 87 0.65 -2.47 -6.53
CA LYS A 87 -0.41 -3.24 -7.20
C LYS A 87 -1.76 -2.85 -6.64
N PHE A 88 -2.76 -2.84 -7.50
CA PHE A 88 -4.15 -2.68 -7.10
C PHE A 88 -4.91 -3.96 -7.38
N ILE A 89 -5.63 -4.44 -6.38
CA ILE A 89 -6.50 -5.60 -6.53
C ILE A 89 -7.90 -5.27 -6.03
N ASN A 90 -8.86 -6.08 -6.46
CA ASN A 90 -10.19 -6.10 -5.88
C ASN A 90 -10.27 -7.11 -4.75
N ARG A 91 -11.30 -7.00 -3.90
CA ARG A 91 -11.49 -7.92 -2.76
C ARG A 91 -11.75 -9.37 -3.20
N SER A 92 -12.22 -9.58 -4.43
CA SER A 92 -12.40 -10.91 -5.01
C SER A 92 -11.09 -11.56 -5.50
N ASN A 93 -9.97 -10.82 -5.53
CA ASN A 93 -8.69 -11.36 -5.98
C ASN A 93 -8.16 -12.35 -4.92
N PRO A 94 -7.75 -13.58 -5.30
CA PRO A 94 -7.22 -14.57 -4.36
C PRO A 94 -5.99 -14.11 -3.57
N LEU A 95 -5.26 -13.10 -4.06
CA LEU A 95 -4.15 -12.50 -3.34
C LEU A 95 -4.63 -11.75 -2.09
N PHE A 96 -5.87 -11.24 -2.06
CA PHE A 96 -6.43 -10.48 -0.95
C PHE A 96 -6.29 -11.23 0.38
N SER A 97 -6.70 -12.50 0.44
CA SER A 97 -6.58 -13.32 1.67
C SER A 97 -5.14 -13.58 2.10
N ASN A 98 -4.16 -13.49 1.18
CA ASN A 98 -2.75 -13.74 1.44
C ASN A 98 -1.96 -12.46 1.79
N LEU A 99 -2.57 -11.28 1.66
CA LEU A 99 -1.94 -9.97 1.92
C LEU A 99 -2.28 -9.42 3.30
N PHE A 100 -3.39 -9.86 3.88
CA PHE A 100 -3.82 -9.56 5.24
C PHE A 100 -3.59 -10.75 6.18
N VAL A 101 -2.53 -11.54 5.95
CA VAL A 101 -2.13 -12.61 6.86
C VAL A 101 -1.68 -11.98 8.18
N GLU A 102 -2.67 -11.67 9.02
CA GLU A 102 -2.50 -11.73 10.45
C GLU A 102 -2.05 -13.14 10.80
N ASP A 103 -1.08 -13.20 11.69
CA ASP A 103 -0.77 -14.31 12.57
C ASP A 103 -2.02 -14.80 13.36
N LEU A 104 -3.08 -15.28 12.69
CA LEU A 104 -4.17 -16.06 13.30
C LEU A 104 -3.87 -17.57 13.25
N ALA A 105 -2.59 -17.90 13.36
CA ALA A 105 -2.12 -19.23 13.69
C ALA A 105 -1.20 -19.16 14.91
N LYS A 106 -1.70 -18.56 16.01
CA LYS A 106 -1.44 -18.90 17.44
C LYS A 106 -1.87 -17.76 18.37
N ALA A 107 -3.05 -17.90 18.96
CA ALA A 107 -3.37 -17.52 20.33
C ALA A 107 -4.57 -18.37 20.79
#